data_AF-A0A6N2TUI4-F1
#
_entry.id   AF-A0A6N2TUI4-F1
#
_cell.length_a   1.000
_cell.length_b   1.000
_cell.length_c   1.000
_cell.angle_alpha   90.00
_cell.angle_beta   90.00
_cell.angle_gamma   90.00
#
_symmetry.space_group_name_H-M   'P 1'
#
loop_
_entity.id
_entity.type
_entity.pdbx_description
1 polymer ?
#
loop_
_entity_poly.entity_id
_entity_poly.type
_entity_poly.pdbx_seq_one_letter_code
_entity_poly.pdbx_strand_id
1 'polypeptide(L)' 'MTEVIQEISGRDFSDFMNAPTWNGEAETKEFKDGKWVICPFCNKKLIKILPDTKIHKMPYICKASKCKQSFIVNVE' A
#
# COMPACT_ATOMS: atom_id res chain seq x y z
N MET A 1 31.35 29.13 -13.20
CA MET A 1 30.84 28.07 -12.30
C MET A 1 29.35 28.29 -12.06
N THR A 2 28.56 28.46 -13.12
CA THR A 2 27.15 28.88 -12.99
C THR A 2 26.26 28.35 -14.13
N GLU A 3 26.80 27.60 -15.09
CA GLU A 3 26.07 27.22 -16.32
C GLU A 3 25.32 25.89 -16.22
N VAL A 4 25.53 25.10 -15.17
CA VAL A 4 24.93 23.74 -15.04
C VAL A 4 23.52 23.77 -14.42
N ILE A 5 23.09 24.90 -13.85
CA ILE A 5 21.86 24.95 -13.04
C ILE A 5 20.59 25.17 -13.90
N GLN A 6 20.73 25.69 -15.13
CA GLN A 6 19.56 26.06 -15.96
C GLN A 6 18.92 24.90 -16.75
N GLU A 7 19.66 23.83 -17.05
CA GLU A 7 19.18 22.71 -17.90
C GLU A 7 18.26 21.69 -17.19
N ILE A 8 18.04 21.82 -15.88
CA ILE A 8 17.17 20.90 -15.14
C ILE A 8 15.70 21.38 -15.13
N SER A 9 15.45 22.65 -15.48
CA SER A 9 14.13 23.28 -15.37
C SER A 9 13.09 22.79 -16.40
N GLY A 10 13.50 22.03 -17.42
CA GLY A 10 12.63 21.54 -18.49
C GLY A 10 12.37 20.03 -18.50
N ARG A 11 12.92 19.28 -17.53
CA ARG A 11 12.71 17.82 -17.47
C ARG A 11 11.55 17.49 -16.54
N ASP A 12 10.58 16.75 -17.05
CA ASP A 12 9.45 16.27 -16.27
C ASP A 12 9.96 15.27 -15.21
N PHE A 13 9.74 15.58 -13.93
CA PHE A 13 10.22 14.76 -12.81
C PHE A 13 9.73 13.30 -12.88
N SER A 14 8.68 13.02 -13.64
CA SER A 14 8.16 11.68 -13.87
C SER A 14 9.17 10.77 -14.59
N ASP A 15 10.10 11.32 -15.37
CA ASP A 15 11.13 10.56 -16.12
C ASP A 15 12.18 9.92 -15.19
N PHE A 16 12.32 10.45 -13.97
CA PHE A 16 13.27 9.98 -12.97
C PHE A 16 12.63 9.16 -11.85
N MET A 17 11.31 8.95 -11.91
CA MET A 17 10.58 8.18 -10.90
C MET A 17 10.40 6.75 -11.37
N ASN A 18 10.85 5.79 -10.55
CA ASN A 18 10.45 4.40 -10.73
C ASN A 18 8.93 4.28 -10.55
N ALA A 19 8.26 3.57 -11.45
CA ALA A 19 6.84 3.27 -11.31
C ALA A 19 6.59 2.53 -9.98
N PRO A 20 5.51 2.87 -9.23
CA PRO A 20 5.22 2.19 -7.98
C PRO A 20 4.88 0.73 -8.24
N THR A 21 5.75 -0.17 -7.79
CA THR A 21 5.54 -1.63 -7.86
C THR A 21 4.69 -2.08 -6.69
N TRP A 22 3.38 -1.85 -6.75
CA TRP A 22 2.43 -2.45 -5.81
C TRP A 22 1.76 -3.69 -6.43
N ASN A 23 1.89 -4.84 -5.76
CA ASN A 23 1.44 -6.14 -6.27
C ASN A 23 -0.07 -6.42 -6.09
N GLY A 24 -0.87 -5.43 -5.66
CA GLY A 24 -2.30 -5.64 -5.44
C GLY A 24 -2.65 -6.28 -4.10
N GLU A 25 -1.67 -6.47 -3.22
CA GLU A 25 -1.81 -7.16 -1.94
C GLU A 25 -1.91 -6.20 -0.76
N ALA A 26 -2.70 -6.58 0.25
CA ALA A 26 -2.79 -5.86 1.50
C ALA A 26 -1.56 -6.10 2.37
N GLU A 27 -1.11 -5.05 3.05
CA GLU A 27 -0.02 -5.14 4.01
C GLU A 27 -0.54 -5.57 5.40
N THR A 28 0.29 -6.27 6.16
CA THR A 28 0.03 -6.55 7.58
C THR A 28 0.89 -5.66 8.46
N LYS A 29 0.31 -5.10 9.52
CA LYS A 29 0.99 -4.20 10.44
C LYS A 29 0.72 -4.57 11.88
N GLU A 30 1.76 -4.51 12.70
CA GLU A 30 1.64 -4.70 14.15
C GLU A 30 1.23 -3.40 14.84
N PHE A 31 0.24 -3.51 15.73
CA PHE A 31 -0.25 -2.43 16.57
C PHE A 31 -0.23 -2.88 18.03
N LYS A 32 -0.42 -1.95 18.97
CA LYS A 32 -0.51 -2.26 20.42
C LYS A 32 -1.56 -3.34 20.77
N ASP A 33 -2.58 -3.52 19.94
CA ASP A 33 -3.68 -4.49 20.12
C ASP A 33 -3.44 -5.84 19.37
N GLY A 34 -2.31 -5.96 18.67
CA GLY A 34 -1.93 -7.14 17.90
C GLY A 34 -1.69 -6.85 16.41
N LYS A 35 -1.58 -7.91 15.62
CA LYS A 35 -1.32 -7.85 14.18
C LYS A 35 -2.63 -7.66 13.40
N TRP A 36 -2.63 -6.76 12.43
CA TRP A 36 -3.81 -6.44 11.63
C TRP A 36 -3.45 -6.36 10.14
N VAL A 37 -4.35 -6.84 9.28
CA VAL A 37 -4.35 -6.48 7.87
C VAL A 37 -4.83 -5.05 7.75
N ILE A 38 -4.08 -4.22 7.03
CA ILE A 38 -4.40 -2.82 6.77
C ILE A 38 -4.78 -2.62 5.31
N CYS A 39 -5.69 -1.67 5.07
CA CYS A 39 -6.04 -1.28 3.70
C CYS A 39 -4.86 -0.55 3.06
N PRO A 40 -4.33 -0.99 1.90
CA PRO A 40 -3.20 -0.33 1.25
C PRO A 40 -3.54 1.07 0.70
N PHE A 41 -4.83 1.41 0.62
CA PHE A 41 -5.30 2.69 0.08
C PHE A 41 -5.67 3.74 1.13
N CYS A 42 -6.21 3.31 2.28
CA CYS A 42 -6.69 4.23 3.32
C CYS A 42 -6.12 3.95 4.71
N ASN A 43 -5.22 2.97 4.83
CA ASN A 43 -4.47 2.58 6.03
C ASN A 43 -5.35 2.24 7.25
N LYS A 44 -6.64 2.01 7.04
CA LYS A 44 -7.56 1.56 8.08
C LYS A 44 -7.34 0.09 8.38
N LYS A 45 -7.52 -0.27 9.65
CA LYS A 45 -7.55 -1.66 10.12
C LYS A 45 -8.73 -2.39 9.51
N LEU A 46 -8.50 -3.60 9.00
CA LEU A 46 -9.52 -4.40 8.33
C LEU A 46 -9.79 -5.71 9.05
N ILE A 47 -8.77 -6.55 9.16
CA ILE A 47 -8.87 -7.91 9.68
C ILE A 47 -7.85 -8.07 10.79
N LYS A 48 -8.29 -8.52 11.98
CA LYS A 48 -7.39 -8.87 13.08
C LYS A 48 -6.79 -10.24 12.80
N ILE A 49 -5.47 -10.35 12.90
CA ILE A 49 -4.74 -11.60 12.70
C ILE A 49 -4.54 -12.24 14.07
N LEU A 50 -5.19 -13.38 14.29
CA LEU A 50 -4.99 -14.25 15.45
C LEU A 50 -3.86 -15.25 15.15
N PRO A 51 -3.25 -15.91 16.15
CA PRO A 51 -2.13 -16.85 15.94
C PRO A 51 -2.40 -17.95 14.90
N ASP A 52 -3.64 -18.44 14.79
CA ASP A 52 -4.03 -19.48 13.83
C ASP A 52 -4.65 -18.93 12.54
N THR A 53 -4.67 -17.59 12.35
CA THR A 53 -5.29 -16.98 11.17
C THR A 53 -4.40 -17.14 9.95
N LYS A 54 -4.86 -17.95 9.00
CA LYS A 54 -4.24 -18.11 7.67
C LYS A 54 -5.24 -17.72 6.59
N ILE A 55 -4.82 -16.83 5.70
CA ILE A 55 -5.66 -16.33 4.61
C ILE A 55 -4.83 -16.40 3.34
N HIS A 56 -5.34 -17.09 2.32
CA HIS A 56 -4.65 -17.23 1.04
C HIS A 56 -5.54 -16.73 -0.10
N LYS A 57 -4.99 -15.78 -0.87
CA LYS A 57 -5.57 -15.17 -2.06
C LYS A 57 -7.02 -14.69 -1.87
N MET A 58 -7.35 -14.17 -0.69
CA MET A 58 -8.71 -13.74 -0.39
C MET A 58 -8.99 -12.39 -1.07
N PRO A 59 -9.94 -12.30 -2.02
CA PRO A 59 -10.37 -11.01 -2.53
C PRO A 59 -11.14 -10.28 -1.42
N TYR A 60 -10.69 -9.08 -1.09
CA TYR A 60 -11.28 -8.26 -0.03
C TYR A 60 -11.59 -6.86 -0.52
N ILE A 61 -12.76 -6.34 -0.14
CA ILE A 61 -13.19 -4.98 -0.45
C ILE A 61 -13.13 -4.13 0.83
N CYS A 62 -12.47 -2.98 0.76
CA CYS A 62 -12.41 -2.07 1.90
C CYS A 62 -13.81 -1.57 2.28
N LYS A 63 -14.24 -1.85 3.52
CA LYS A 63 -15.55 -1.41 4.06
C LYS A 63 -15.61 0.08 4.43
N ALA A 64 -14.51 0.82 4.31
CA ALA A 64 -14.52 2.24 4.58
C ALA A 64 -15.31 2.98 3.50
N SER A 65 -16.29 3.80 3.90
CA SER A 65 -17.26 4.44 2.98
C SER A 65 -16.63 5.20 1.80
N LYS A 66 -15.45 5.79 2.00
CA LYS A 66 -14.73 6.55 0.97
C LYS A 66 -13.76 5.72 0.12
N CYS A 67 -13.32 4.56 0.58
CA CYS A 67 -12.26 3.79 -0.09
C CYS A 67 -12.87 2.81 -1.11
N LYS A 68 -13.65 1.82 -0.64
CA LYS A 68 -14.31 0.79 -1.45
C LYS A 68 -13.42 0.07 -2.49
N GLN A 69 -12.10 0.17 -2.37
CA GLN A 69 -11.15 -0.51 -3.26
C GLN A 69 -11.08 -2.00 -2.94
N SER A 70 -10.86 -2.81 -3.98
CA SER A 70 -10.62 -4.25 -3.87
C SER A 70 -9.14 -4.59 -3.98
N PHE A 71 -8.69 -5.56 -3.20
CA PHE A 71 -7.30 -6.05 -3.19
C PHE A 71 -7.27 -7.48 -2.65
N ILE A 72 -6.12 -8.12 -2.77
CA ILE A 72 -5.90 -9.47 -2.26
C ILE A 72 -5.36 -9.40 -0.83
N VAL A 73 -5.90 -10.23 0.05
CA VAL A 73 -5.36 -10.43 1.40
C VAL A 73 -4.66 -11.79 1.44
N ASN A 74 -3.40 -11.74 1.85
CA ASN A 74 -2.58 -12.91 2.19
C ASN A 74 -2.06 -12.75 3.62
N VAL A 75 -2.25 -13.78 4.44
CA VAL A 75 -1.77 -13.87 5.81
C VAL A 75 -1.24 -15.27 6.03
N GLU A 76 0.03 -15.36 6.43
CA GLU A 76 0.73 -16.59 6.82
C GLU A 76 0.98 -16.64 8.33
#